data_AF-A0A7Y0XD92-F1
#
_entry.id   AF-A0A7Y0XD92-F1
#
_cell.length_a   1.000
_cell.length_b   1.000
_cell.length_c   1.000
_cell.angle_alpha   90.00
_cell.angle_beta   90.00
_cell.angle_gamma   90.00
#
_symmetry.space_group_name_H-M   'P 1'
#
loop_
_entity.id
_entity.type
_entity.pdbx_description
1 polymer ?
#
loop_
_entity_poly.entity_id
_entity_poly.type
_entity_poly.pdbx_seq_one_letter_code
_entity_poly.pdbx_strand_id
1 'polypeptide(L)'
;VHIINLKNIADDHAPMILGSLLEMYSDVLFKRGQDQNYPTMLLLEEAHHYLRDPFSEEGTQLKAYERLAKEGRKFNCSLLV
;
A
#
# COMPACT_ATOMS: atom_id res chain seq x y z
N VAL A 1 0.73 -4.75 16.90
CA VAL A 1 1.34 -5.00 15.57
C VAL A 1 0.33 -5.80 14.76
N HIS A 2 -0.02 -5.33 13.56
CA HIS A 2 -0.92 -6.03 12.65
C HIS A 2 -0.09 -6.65 11.52
N ILE A 3 -0.25 -7.95 11.28
CA ILE A 3 0.52 -8.70 10.27
C ILE A 3 -0.46 -9.23 9.24
N ILE A 4 -0.20 -8.92 7.97
CA ILE A 4 -0.91 -9.51 6.83
C ILE A 4 -0.02 -10.62 6.29
N ASN A 5 -0.44 -11.87 6.46
CA ASN A 5 0.35 -13.03 6.05
C ASN A 5 0.05 -13.39 4.59
N LEU A 6 1.00 -13.11 3.70
CA LEU A 6 0.92 -13.43 2.27
C LEU A 6 1.68 -14.72 1.89
N LYS A 7 2.17 -15.50 2.86
CA LYS A 7 3.10 -16.64 2.62
C LYS A 7 2.61 -17.69 1.62
N ASN A 8 1.30 -17.95 1.57
CA ASN A 8 0.71 -19.01 0.73
C ASN A 8 0.03 -18.46 -0.52
N ILE A 9 0.32 -17.21 -0.88
CA ILE A 9 -0.16 -16.58 -2.11
C ILE A 9 0.88 -16.85 -3.20
N ALA A 10 0.42 -17.14 -4.41
CA ALA A 10 1.31 -17.28 -5.56
C ALA A 10 1.94 -15.92 -5.90
N ASP A 11 3.23 -15.91 -6.28
CA ASP A 11 4.02 -14.69 -6.46
C ASP A 11 3.41 -13.72 -7.50
N ASP A 12 2.67 -14.25 -8.47
CA ASP A 12 1.96 -13.50 -9.50
C ASP A 12 0.68 -12.81 -8.99
N HIS A 13 0.07 -13.31 -7.92
CA HIS A 13 -1.12 -12.72 -7.30
C HIS A 13 -0.79 -11.71 -6.20
N ALA A 14 0.40 -11.79 -5.61
CA ALA A 14 0.78 -10.95 -4.48
C ALA A 14 0.76 -9.43 -4.80
N PRO A 15 1.22 -8.96 -5.98
CA PRO A 15 1.12 -7.54 -6.35
C PRO A 15 -0.33 -7.05 -6.41
N MET A 16 -1.21 -7.80 -7.06
CA MET A 16 -2.64 -7.46 -7.17
C MET A 16 -3.29 -7.35 -5.79
N ILE A 17 -3.08 -8.35 -4.93
CA ILE A 17 -3.66 -8.38 -3.59
C ILE A 17 -3.14 -7.21 -2.75
N LEU A 18 -1.83 -6.95 -2.79
CA LEU A 18 -1.24 -5.84 -2.06
C LEU A 18 -1.76 -4.49 -2.57
N GLY A 19 -1.83 -4.29 -3.89
CA GLY A 19 -2.37 -3.07 -4.50
C GLY A 19 -3.80 -2.79 -4.05
N SER A 20 -4.68 -3.80 -4.10
CA SER A 20 -6.06 -3.66 -3.62
C SER A 20 -6.14 -3.37 -2.11
N LEU A 21 -5.28 -3.99 -1.30
CA LEU A 21 -5.22 -3.70 0.15
C LEU A 21 -4.80 -2.25 0.41
N LEU A 22 -3.77 -1.76 -0.29
CA LEU A 22 -3.30 -0.38 -0.16
C LEU A 22 -4.34 0.61 -0.66
N GLU A 23 -5.06 0.31 -1.75
CA GLU A 23 -6.15 1.14 -2.27
C GLU A 23 -7.30 1.25 -1.24
N MET A 24 -7.80 0.12 -0.75
CA MET A 24 -8.85 0.11 0.29
C MET A 24 -8.41 0.84 1.56
N TYR A 25 -7.16 0.66 1.98
CA TYR A 25 -6.62 1.34 3.17
C TYR A 25 -6.52 2.84 2.96
N SER A 26 -6.06 3.26 1.77
CA SER A 26 -6.00 4.66 1.36
C SER A 26 -7.39 5.30 1.47
N ASP A 27 -8.43 4.68 0.92
CA ASP A 27 -9.79 5.20 0.97
C ASP A 27 -10.31 5.37 2.39
N VAL A 28 -9.98 4.44 3.30
CA VAL A 28 -10.31 4.57 4.73
C VAL A 28 -9.58 5.76 5.36
N LEU A 29 -8.28 5.93 5.09
CA LEU A 29 -7.51 7.07 5.60
C LEU A 29 -8.11 8.40 5.13
N PHE A 30 -8.44 8.50 3.83
CA PHE A 30 -9.04 9.71 3.25
C PHE A 30 -10.42 10.00 3.84
N LYS A 31 -11.24 8.97 4.05
CA LYS A 31 -12.57 9.12 4.64
C LYS A 31 -12.52 9.61 6.09
N ARG A 32 -11.50 9.19 6.86
CA ARG A 32 -11.27 9.67 8.23
C ARG A 32 -10.76 11.11 8.28
N GLY A 33 -10.11 11.60 7.22
CA GLY A 33 -9.51 12.92 7.20
C GLY A 33 -8.21 12.99 8.01
N GLN A 34 -7.61 14.18 8.08
CA GLN A 34 -6.25 14.35 8.64
C GLN A 34 -6.22 14.20 10.17
N ASP A 35 -7.29 14.63 10.85
CA ASP A 35 -7.31 14.75 12.33
C ASP A 35 -7.80 13.50 13.06
N GLN A 36 -8.34 12.51 12.34
CA GLN A 36 -8.94 11.30 12.95
C GLN A 36 -8.15 10.03 12.65
N ASN A 37 -6.91 10.16 12.16
CA ASN A 37 -6.03 9.03 11.89
C ASN A 37 -4.95 8.87 12.95
N TYR A 38 -4.73 7.62 13.35
CA TYR A 38 -3.67 7.24 14.26
C TYR A 38 -2.33 7.10 13.51
N PRO A 39 -1.21 7.52 14.12
CA PRO A 39 0.12 7.27 13.58
C PRO A 39 0.30 5.79 13.21
N THR A 40 0.44 5.52 11.92
CA THR A 40 0.54 4.17 11.37
C THR A 40 1.76 4.06 10.46
N MET A 41 2.55 3.00 10.65
CA MET A 41 3.65 2.64 9.77
C MET A 41 3.28 1.37 9.01
N LEU A 42 3.25 1.47 7.68
CA LEU A 42 3.14 0.34 6.77
C LEU A 42 4.55 -0.13 6.42
N LEU A 43 4.81 -1.44 6.58
CA LEU A 43 6.06 -2.08 6.20
C LEU A 43 5.76 -3.08 5.07
N LEU A 44 6.42 -2.92 3.93
CA LEU A 44 6.29 -3.79 2.76
C LEU A 44 7.58 -4.61 2.60
N GLU A 45 7.55 -5.87 3.04
CA GLU A 45 8.65 -6.81 2.85
C GLU A 45 8.79 -7.22 1.39
N GLU A 46 10.01 -7.34 0.88
CA GLU A 46 10.31 -7.72 -0.51
C GLU A 46 9.66 -6.82 -1.57
N ALA A 47 9.70 -5.50 -1.35
CA ALA A 47 9.03 -4.52 -2.20
C ALA A 47 9.38 -4.59 -3.69
N HIS A 48 10.55 -5.12 -4.05
CA HIS A 48 10.97 -5.32 -5.42
C HIS A 48 10.06 -6.31 -6.19
N HIS A 49 9.33 -7.20 -5.50
CA HIS A 49 8.31 -8.06 -6.11
C HIS A 49 7.04 -7.30 -6.50
N TYR A 50 6.71 -6.23 -5.78
CA TYR A 50 5.47 -5.45 -5.98
C TYR A 50 5.68 -4.19 -6.81
N LEU A 51 6.87 -3.59 -6.76
CA LEU A 51 7.21 -2.36 -7.48
C LEU A 51 7.74 -2.67 -8.90
N ARG A 52 7.05 -3.56 -9.63
CA ARG A 52 7.46 -3.93 -10.98
C ARG A 52 7.16 -2.84 -12.02
N ASP A 53 7.94 -2.92 -13.09
CA ASP A 53 8.24 -1.93 -14.11
C ASP A 53 7.08 -0.97 -14.52
N PRO A 54 7.29 0.37 -14.54
CA PRO A 54 6.31 1.37 -15.03
C PRO A 54 5.76 1.15 -16.44
N PHE A 55 6.32 0.20 -17.22
CA PHE A 55 5.82 -0.20 -18.54
C PHE A 55 4.85 -1.40 -18.51
N SER A 56 4.61 -2.01 -17.35
CA SER A 56 3.63 -3.09 -17.21
C SER A 56 2.20 -2.53 -17.07
N GLU A 57 1.23 -3.17 -17.73
CA GLU A 57 -0.17 -2.70 -17.84
C GLU A 57 -0.93 -2.68 -16.49
N GLU A 58 -0.29 -3.02 -15.36
CA GLU A 58 -0.85 -3.01 -14.00
C GLU A 58 -0.83 -1.61 -13.35
N GLY A 59 -1.22 -0.58 -14.10
CA GLY A 59 -1.13 0.84 -13.70
C GLY A 59 -1.97 1.25 -12.48
N THR A 60 -2.78 0.38 -11.89
CA THR A 60 -3.60 0.70 -10.70
C THR A 60 -2.83 0.49 -9.39
N GLN A 61 -1.99 -0.54 -9.31
CA GLN A 61 -1.26 -0.87 -8.08
C GLN A 61 -0.18 0.19 -7.77
N LEU A 62 0.55 0.61 -8.81
CA LEU A 62 1.55 1.67 -8.71
C LEU A 62 0.94 2.98 -8.19
N LYS A 63 -0.30 3.29 -8.58
CA LYS A 63 -1.00 4.52 -8.15
C LYS A 63 -1.31 4.52 -6.64
N ALA A 64 -1.75 3.40 -6.06
CA ALA A 64 -2.07 3.34 -4.64
C ALA A 64 -0.82 3.50 -3.78
N TYR A 65 0.26 2.79 -4.14
CA TYR A 65 1.56 2.91 -3.49
C TYR A 65 2.09 4.35 -3.56
N GLU A 66 2.15 4.93 -4.77
CA GLU A 66 2.65 6.29 -4.97
C GLU A 66 1.82 7.32 -4.21
N ARG A 67 0.50 7.14 -4.19
CA ARG A 67 -0.41 8.03 -3.46
C ARG A 67 -0.14 7.97 -1.96
N LEU A 68 0.01 6.78 -1.38
CA LEU A 68 0.37 6.63 0.03
C LEU A 68 1.76 7.20 0.34
N ALA A 69 2.75 6.99 -0.53
CA ALA A 69 4.08 7.55 -0.36
C ALA A 69 4.09 9.09 -0.42
N LYS A 70 3.31 9.69 -1.34
CA LYS A 70 3.23 11.15 -1.54
C LYS A 70 2.35 11.84 -0.51
N GLU A 71 1.22 11.25 -0.16
CA GLU A 71 0.15 11.90 0.62
C GLU A 71 -0.02 11.33 2.02
N GLY A 72 0.48 10.13 2.31
CA GLY A 72 0.27 9.42 3.58
C GLY A 72 0.64 10.24 4.82
N ARG A 73 1.67 11.08 4.73
CA ARG A 73 2.09 11.99 5.82
C ARG A 73 0.95 12.91 6.28
N LYS A 74 0.07 13.35 5.37
CA LYS A 74 -1.09 14.19 5.70
C LYS A 74 -2.11 13.45 6.59
N PHE A 75 -2.05 12.12 6.61
CA PHE A 75 -2.98 11.23 7.32
C PHE A 75 -2.27 10.41 8.41
N ASN A 76 -1.13 10.88 8.93
CA ASN A 76 -0.31 10.18 9.91
C ASN A 76 0.11 8.75 9.46
N CYS A 77 0.19 8.51 8.16
CA CYS A 77 0.61 7.24 7.57
C CYS A 77 2.02 7.35 7.00
N SER A 78 2.91 6.45 7.40
CA SER A 78 4.26 6.32 6.85
C SER A 78 4.39 4.97 6.15
N LEU A 79 5.26 4.92 5.15
CA LEU A 79 5.52 3.73 4.35
C LEU A 79 7.02 3.41 4.41
N LEU A 80 7.35 2.18 4.77
CA LEU A 80 8.68 1.60 4.80
C LEU A 80 8.71 0.41 3.83
N VAL A 81 9.78 0.35 3.05
CA VAL A 81 9.91 -0.43 1.83
C VAL A 81 11.33 -0.97 1.77
#